data_AF-A0A1V6PFL6-F1
#
_entry.id   AF-A0A1V6PFL6-F1
#
_cell.length_a   1.000
_cell.length_b   1.000
_cell.length_c   1.000
_cell.angle_alpha   90.00
_cell.angle_beta   90.00
_cell.angle_gamma   90.00
#
_symmetry.space_group_name_H-M   'P 1'
#
loop_
_entity.id
_entity.type
_entity.pdbx_description
1 polymer ?
#
loop_
_entity_poly.entity_id
_entity_poly.type
_entity_poly.pdbx_seq_one_letter_code
_entity_poly.pdbx_strand_id
1 'polypeptide(L)'
;MTRRGNWRSRGNTSNRGGPNSFRKRNQSETFCVHFQRGTCYYGERCGFSHNVNKASDFRSNPAAYHPTTHDLDTRNQYFDWKRLLRNGILGSGYSRREHEEIVQFWNGALEILESDSRENHQFLAKDLVDDNLHGYDFILATADADNPEGVRPIPTYNESFLKVITHTSLLDCLSVDSFVGTLYTSFGGTNGDRAIRYLRSICRSLMSKGEETNESVPVISLDMMKLLLNTLYQLLSRVRRARFHDEIPALLDLIREVGSQITETCSKADIDGLERRIEVMQSLIASANRSLFTPRVHEENLQSGSALSSFPLDMQTPGGRHDNDLAEISQVQILPTHGEIVSGNSEYLPSTNFLQPHFLPDTLQRYIDSTFRLLRHDIFGSAKDVLRDLLQQNDLTRFSYFSSKDSGAHLYLGA
;
A
#
# COMPACT_ATOMS: atom_id res chain seq x y z
N MET A 1 -60.67 6.18 -60.84
CA MET A 1 -60.61 5.07 -61.83
C MET A 1 -59.27 4.35 -61.68
N THR A 2 -59.30 3.02 -61.71
CA THR A 2 -58.20 2.03 -61.93
C THR A 2 -56.98 2.06 -61.00
N ARG A 3 -56.86 1.19 -59.98
CA ARG A 3 -56.42 -0.24 -59.98
C ARG A 3 -55.02 -0.52 -60.55
N ARG A 4 -54.12 -0.99 -59.68
CA ARG A 4 -53.32 -2.26 -59.69
C ARG A 4 -52.21 -2.08 -58.64
N GLY A 5 -51.88 -2.99 -57.71
CA GLY A 5 -52.17 -4.40 -57.56
C GLY A 5 -50.86 -5.15 -57.31
N ASN A 6 -50.68 -5.70 -56.10
CA ASN A 6 -50.05 -7.00 -55.76
C ASN A 6 -49.77 -7.02 -54.24
N TRP A 7 -50.57 -7.69 -53.39
CA TRP A 7 -50.59 -9.14 -53.09
C TRP A 7 -49.20 -9.66 -52.69
N ARG A 8 -48.96 -10.14 -51.46
CA ARG A 8 -49.62 -11.26 -50.74
C ARG A 8 -49.60 -11.02 -49.21
N SER A 9 -50.76 -10.99 -48.55
CA SER A 9 -51.40 -12.09 -47.77
C SER A 9 -50.81 -12.28 -46.36
N ARG A 10 -51.43 -11.70 -45.31
CA ARG A 10 -52.46 -12.28 -44.39
C ARG A 10 -51.94 -13.46 -43.55
N GLY A 11 -52.12 -13.52 -42.23
CA GLY A 11 -52.87 -12.64 -41.35
C GLY A 11 -52.85 -13.09 -39.89
N ASN A 12 -53.07 -12.08 -39.06
CA ASN A 12 -53.70 -12.00 -37.74
C ASN A 12 -54.38 -13.24 -37.11
N THR A 13 -54.02 -13.46 -35.83
CA THR A 13 -54.88 -13.59 -34.63
C THR A 13 -56.01 -14.63 -34.58
N SER A 14 -55.92 -15.51 -33.57
CA SER A 14 -57.04 -15.96 -32.73
C SER A 14 -56.50 -16.04 -31.28
N ASN A 15 -56.87 -15.14 -30.37
CA ASN A 15 -58.10 -15.02 -29.57
C ASN A 15 -58.24 -16.03 -28.41
N ARG A 16 -58.31 -15.46 -27.20
CA ARG A 16 -58.92 -15.92 -25.92
C ARG A 16 -58.31 -17.09 -25.12
N GLY A 17 -58.03 -16.79 -23.84
CA GLY A 17 -58.18 -17.71 -22.71
C GLY A 17 -56.89 -17.96 -21.92
N GLY A 18 -56.81 -17.48 -20.68
CA GLY A 18 -56.01 -18.18 -19.66
C GLY A 18 -56.66 -19.53 -19.32
N PRO A 19 -56.06 -20.41 -18.47
CA PRO A 19 -55.03 -20.14 -17.47
C PRO A 19 -53.85 -21.15 -17.47
N ASN A 20 -52.85 -20.91 -16.61
CA ASN A 20 -51.89 -21.90 -16.10
C ASN A 20 -51.18 -22.82 -17.11
N SER A 21 -49.95 -22.44 -17.49
CA SER A 21 -48.88 -23.44 -17.65
C SER A 21 -47.53 -22.85 -17.28
N PHE A 22 -47.08 -23.16 -16.08
CA PHE A 22 -45.70 -23.00 -15.65
C PHE A 22 -44.79 -23.82 -16.60
N ARG A 23 -44.16 -23.15 -17.57
CA ARG A 23 -43.07 -23.74 -18.34
C ARG A 23 -41.88 -23.93 -17.41
N LYS A 24 -41.66 -25.18 -16.96
CA LYS A 24 -40.42 -25.64 -16.32
C LYS A 24 -39.25 -25.22 -17.20
N ARG A 25 -38.47 -24.22 -16.76
CA ARG A 25 -37.14 -23.97 -17.32
C ARG A 25 -36.29 -25.21 -17.00
N ASN A 26 -35.65 -25.77 -18.02
CA ASN A 26 -34.69 -26.86 -17.86
C ASN A 26 -33.69 -26.49 -16.76
N GLN A 27 -33.66 -27.30 -15.70
CA GLN A 27 -32.75 -27.11 -14.57
C GLN A 27 -31.31 -27.24 -15.05
N SER A 28 -30.45 -26.27 -14.72
CA SER A 28 -29.01 -26.36 -15.03
C SER A 28 -28.43 -27.67 -14.50
N GLU A 29 -27.41 -28.22 -15.16
CA GLU A 29 -26.75 -29.45 -14.71
C GLU A 29 -26.12 -29.30 -13.33
N THR A 30 -25.66 -28.10 -12.96
CA THR A 30 -25.04 -27.80 -11.66
C THR A 30 -26.02 -27.76 -10.49
N PHE A 31 -25.68 -28.46 -9.39
CA PHE A 31 -26.47 -28.50 -8.14
C PHE A 31 -26.33 -27.21 -7.32
N CYS A 32 -27.42 -26.79 -6.66
CA CYS A 32 -27.42 -25.57 -5.86
C CYS A 32 -26.77 -25.80 -4.49
N VAL A 33 -25.61 -25.17 -4.27
CA VAL A 33 -24.86 -25.26 -3.00
C VAL A 33 -25.67 -24.70 -1.81
N HIS A 34 -26.49 -23.66 -2.02
CA HIS A 34 -27.34 -23.11 -0.95
C HIS A 34 -28.46 -24.08 -0.56
N PHE A 35 -29.07 -24.77 -1.53
CA PHE A 35 -30.06 -25.81 -1.26
C PHE A 35 -29.42 -27.02 -0.56
N GLN A 36 -28.18 -27.38 -0.90
CA GLN A 36 -27.41 -28.41 -0.19
C GLN A 36 -27.29 -28.12 1.30
N ARG A 37 -27.17 -26.84 1.66
CA ARG A 37 -26.99 -26.36 3.05
C ARG A 37 -28.32 -26.12 3.78
N GLY A 38 -29.45 -26.53 3.19
CA GLY A 38 -30.76 -26.56 3.84
C GLY A 38 -31.67 -25.36 3.53
N THR A 39 -31.17 -24.26 2.97
CA THR A 39 -32.01 -23.10 2.59
C THR A 39 -31.50 -22.39 1.33
N CYS A 40 -32.36 -22.28 0.31
CA CYS A 40 -32.09 -21.47 -0.90
C CYS A 40 -33.09 -20.32 -0.99
N TYR A 41 -32.60 -19.08 -0.84
CA TYR A 41 -33.41 -17.86 -0.88
C TYR A 41 -34.04 -17.57 -2.27
N TYR A 42 -33.54 -18.22 -3.32
CA TYR A 42 -34.04 -18.05 -4.69
C TYR A 42 -35.21 -19.00 -5.03
N GLY A 43 -35.49 -20.01 -4.19
CA GLY A 43 -36.60 -20.95 -4.38
C GLY A 43 -36.63 -21.56 -5.79
N GLU A 44 -37.81 -21.58 -6.43
CA GLU A 44 -37.99 -22.07 -7.81
C GLU A 44 -37.38 -21.15 -8.88
N ARG A 45 -36.92 -19.95 -8.52
CA ARG A 45 -36.18 -19.05 -9.41
C ARG A 45 -34.68 -19.29 -9.38
N CYS A 46 -34.20 -20.24 -8.57
CA CYS A 46 -32.81 -20.62 -8.55
C CYS A 46 -32.40 -21.18 -9.92
N GLY A 47 -31.32 -20.64 -10.49
CA GLY A 47 -30.76 -21.15 -11.74
C GLY A 47 -30.16 -22.55 -11.61
N PHE A 48 -29.95 -23.03 -10.38
CA PHE A 48 -29.28 -24.28 -10.05
C PHE A 48 -30.25 -25.40 -9.64
N SER A 49 -29.87 -26.67 -9.84
CA SER A 49 -30.72 -27.82 -9.53
C SER A 49 -30.92 -28.01 -8.02
N HIS A 50 -32.17 -28.15 -7.58
CA HIS A 50 -32.58 -28.57 -6.22
C HIS A 50 -32.97 -30.06 -6.15
N ASN A 51 -32.65 -30.83 -7.19
CA ASN A 51 -33.06 -32.23 -7.28
C ASN A 51 -32.09 -33.11 -6.45
N VAL A 52 -32.57 -33.63 -5.32
CA VAL A 52 -31.78 -34.40 -4.33
C VAL A 52 -31.06 -35.60 -4.97
N ASN A 53 -31.66 -36.19 -6.01
CA ASN A 53 -31.08 -37.34 -6.72
C ASN A 53 -29.85 -36.99 -7.57
N LYS A 54 -29.65 -35.70 -7.94
CA LYS A 54 -28.43 -35.25 -8.64
C LYS A 54 -27.29 -34.93 -7.66
N ALA A 55 -27.56 -34.79 -6.36
CA ALA A 55 -26.55 -34.43 -5.37
C ALA A 55 -25.53 -35.56 -5.11
N SER A 56 -25.91 -36.82 -5.34
CA SER A 56 -25.02 -37.98 -5.22
C SER A 56 -24.01 -38.07 -6.35
N ASP A 57 -24.39 -37.66 -7.57
CA ASP A 57 -23.53 -37.78 -8.76
C ASP A 57 -22.37 -36.77 -8.75
N PHE A 58 -22.52 -35.64 -8.05
CA PHE A 58 -21.47 -34.61 -7.92
C PHE A 58 -20.41 -34.91 -6.84
N ARG A 59 -20.64 -35.88 -5.93
CA ARG A 59 -19.63 -36.28 -4.93
C ARG A 59 -18.41 -36.98 -5.54
N SER A 60 -18.49 -37.33 -6.83
CA SER A 60 -17.50 -38.15 -7.52
C SER A 60 -16.48 -37.36 -8.33
N ASN A 61 -16.51 -36.02 -8.32
CA ASN A 61 -15.62 -35.19 -9.14
C ASN A 61 -14.46 -34.62 -8.28
N PRO A 62 -13.23 -35.15 -8.36
CA PRO A 62 -12.12 -34.74 -7.49
C PRO A 62 -11.58 -33.32 -7.78
N ALA A 63 -12.06 -32.68 -8.84
CA ALA A 63 -11.60 -31.37 -9.31
C ALA A 63 -12.47 -30.19 -8.84
N ALA A 64 -13.58 -30.44 -8.14
CA ALA A 64 -14.37 -29.37 -7.54
C ALA A 64 -13.80 -29.05 -6.16
N TYR A 65 -13.12 -27.91 -6.04
CA TYR A 65 -12.74 -27.35 -4.73
C TYR A 65 -14.01 -27.22 -3.88
N HIS A 66 -14.18 -28.12 -2.92
CA HIS A 66 -15.20 -28.03 -1.89
C HIS A 66 -14.57 -27.26 -0.73
N PRO A 67 -14.93 -25.98 -0.52
CA PRO A 67 -14.37 -25.21 0.59
C PRO A 67 -14.73 -25.93 1.88
N THR A 68 -13.75 -26.07 2.77
CA THR A 68 -14.00 -26.64 4.09
C THR A 68 -14.99 -25.76 4.86
N THR A 69 -15.61 -26.29 5.91
CA THR A 69 -16.48 -25.48 6.79
C THR A 69 -15.74 -24.26 7.35
N HIS A 70 -14.44 -24.41 7.60
CA HIS A 70 -13.54 -23.34 8.04
C HIS A 70 -13.34 -22.25 6.97
N ASP A 71 -13.12 -22.63 5.70
CA ASP A 71 -12.97 -21.68 4.58
C ASP A 71 -14.24 -20.84 4.36
N LEU A 72 -15.41 -21.45 4.61
CA LEU A 72 -16.70 -20.76 4.50
C LEU A 72 -16.93 -19.78 5.64
N ASP A 73 -16.55 -20.15 6.87
CA ASP A 73 -16.70 -19.30 8.05
C ASP A 73 -15.80 -18.06 7.94
N THR A 74 -14.53 -18.28 7.58
CA THR A 74 -13.54 -17.22 7.33
C THR A 74 -14.00 -16.27 6.22
N ARG A 75 -14.65 -16.80 5.18
CA ARG A 75 -15.22 -16.00 4.09
C ARG A 75 -16.44 -15.20 4.55
N ASN A 76 -17.31 -15.78 5.37
CA ASN A 76 -18.48 -15.09 5.91
C ASN A 76 -18.07 -13.92 6.82
N GLN A 77 -17.09 -14.13 7.68
CA GLN A 77 -16.55 -13.11 8.59
C GLN A 77 -16.09 -11.85 7.84
N TYR A 78 -15.34 -12.02 6.75
CA TYR A 78 -14.92 -10.89 5.91
C TYR A 78 -16.12 -10.15 5.29
N PHE A 79 -17.15 -10.85 4.81
CA PHE A 79 -18.33 -10.19 4.23
C PHE A 79 -19.18 -9.48 5.27
N ASP A 80 -19.27 -10.01 6.49
CA ASP A 80 -19.96 -9.35 7.61
C ASP A 80 -19.24 -8.07 8.02
N TRP A 81 -17.90 -8.10 8.13
CA TRP A 81 -17.09 -6.90 8.34
C TRP A 81 -17.25 -5.89 7.20
N LYS A 82 -17.19 -6.34 5.94
CA LYS A 82 -17.39 -5.49 4.75
C LYS A 82 -18.78 -4.83 4.73
N ARG A 83 -19.78 -5.45 5.35
CA ARG A 83 -21.12 -4.84 5.48
C ARG A 83 -21.09 -3.63 6.42
N LEU A 84 -20.33 -3.66 7.51
CA LEU A 84 -20.12 -2.50 8.39
C LEU A 84 -19.49 -1.35 7.60
N LEU A 85 -18.45 -1.67 6.83
CA LEU A 85 -17.74 -0.73 5.97
C LEU A 85 -18.65 -0.08 4.90
N ARG A 86 -19.66 -0.80 4.39
CA ARG A 86 -20.64 -0.24 3.43
C ARG A 86 -21.72 0.61 4.08
N ASN A 87 -22.09 0.32 5.32
CA ASN A 87 -23.15 1.06 6.01
C ASN A 87 -22.63 2.36 6.63
N GLY A 88 -21.32 2.42 6.92
CA GLY A 88 -20.69 3.54 7.60
C GLY A 88 -21.13 3.68 9.06
N ILE A 89 -20.72 4.78 9.68
CA ILE A 89 -21.12 5.15 11.03
C ILE A 89 -22.48 5.85 10.93
N LEU A 90 -23.50 5.28 11.57
CA LEU A 90 -24.88 5.80 11.51
C LEU A 90 -25.18 6.75 12.67
N GLY A 91 -24.34 6.77 13.71
CA GLY A 91 -24.46 7.66 14.85
C GLY A 91 -24.15 9.12 14.50
N SER A 92 -25.02 10.03 14.93
CA SER A 92 -24.73 11.47 14.93
C SER A 92 -23.99 11.84 16.23
N GLY A 93 -22.66 12.00 16.16
CA GLY A 93 -21.79 12.70 17.12
C GLY A 93 -21.83 12.24 18.58
N TYR A 94 -20.73 11.65 19.06
CA TYR A 94 -20.48 11.26 20.46
C TYR A 94 -21.59 10.42 21.09
N SER A 95 -22.22 9.55 20.29
CA SER A 95 -23.26 8.65 20.79
C SER A 95 -22.65 7.33 21.27
N ARG A 96 -23.24 6.70 22.28
CA ARG A 96 -22.88 5.33 22.70
C ARG A 96 -22.88 4.34 21.53
N ARG A 97 -23.80 4.54 20.60
CA ARG A 97 -23.95 3.72 19.39
C ARG A 97 -22.75 3.85 18.44
N GLU A 98 -22.26 5.07 18.22
CA GLU A 98 -21.06 5.31 17.41
C GLU A 98 -19.84 4.60 18.02
N HIS A 99 -19.69 4.67 19.34
CA HIS A 99 -18.62 3.92 20.03
C HIS A 99 -18.75 2.41 19.80
N GLU A 100 -19.95 1.83 19.94
CA GLU A 100 -20.20 0.41 19.69
C GLU A 100 -19.92 0.01 18.23
N GLU A 101 -20.30 0.85 17.26
CA GLU A 101 -20.02 0.65 15.83
C GLU A 101 -18.51 0.64 15.53
N ILE A 102 -17.74 1.55 16.14
CA ILE A 102 -16.27 1.60 15.99
C ILE A 102 -15.59 0.39 16.64
N VAL A 103 -16.03 -0.02 17.84
CA VAL A 103 -15.52 -1.23 18.51
C VAL A 103 -15.75 -2.46 17.64
N GLN A 104 -16.98 -2.64 17.15
CA GLN A 104 -17.33 -3.78 16.30
C GLN A 104 -16.49 -3.79 15.01
N PHE A 105 -16.27 -2.62 14.41
CA PHE A 105 -15.50 -2.48 13.18
C PHE A 105 -14.05 -2.91 13.35
N TRP A 106 -13.33 -2.39 14.36
CA TRP A 106 -11.92 -2.72 14.56
C TRP A 106 -11.68 -4.11 15.12
N ASN A 107 -12.58 -4.63 15.96
CA ASN A 107 -12.50 -6.02 16.41
C ASN A 107 -12.68 -6.98 15.23
N GLY A 108 -13.70 -6.76 14.38
CA GLY A 108 -13.89 -7.57 13.18
C GLY A 108 -12.71 -7.50 12.21
N ALA A 109 -12.08 -6.33 12.07
CA ALA A 109 -10.85 -6.19 11.29
C ALA A 109 -9.69 -6.99 11.88
N LEU A 110 -9.52 -6.94 13.21
CA LEU A 110 -8.46 -7.68 13.90
C LEU A 110 -8.66 -9.19 13.78
N GLU A 111 -9.87 -9.70 13.99
CA GLU A 111 -10.17 -11.13 13.85
C GLU A 111 -9.88 -11.63 12.43
N ILE A 112 -10.15 -10.82 11.40
CA ILE A 112 -9.80 -11.15 10.02
C ILE A 112 -8.28 -11.26 9.87
N LEU A 113 -7.50 -10.34 10.45
CA LEU A 113 -6.03 -10.33 10.35
C LEU A 113 -5.35 -11.44 11.16
N GLU A 114 -5.99 -11.90 12.23
CA GLU A 114 -5.57 -13.05 13.04
C GLU A 114 -5.95 -14.39 12.39
N SER A 115 -6.81 -14.39 11.37
CA SER A 115 -7.16 -15.58 10.61
C SER A 115 -6.01 -16.07 9.70
N ASP A 116 -6.07 -17.33 9.26
CA ASP A 116 -5.08 -17.88 8.33
C ASP A 116 -5.28 -17.39 6.87
N SER A 117 -6.34 -16.62 6.59
CA SER A 117 -6.70 -16.21 5.24
C SER A 117 -5.94 -14.97 4.77
N ARG A 118 -4.76 -15.20 4.18
CA ARG A 118 -3.97 -14.13 3.53
C ARG A 118 -4.75 -13.35 2.47
N GLU A 119 -5.68 -13.99 1.78
CA GLU A 119 -6.56 -13.33 0.80
C GLU A 119 -7.47 -12.30 1.47
N ASN A 120 -8.08 -12.65 2.61
CA ASN A 120 -8.91 -11.72 3.37
C ASN A 120 -8.10 -10.56 3.93
N HIS A 121 -6.84 -10.77 4.32
CA HIS A 121 -5.96 -9.69 4.78
C HIS A 121 -5.73 -8.66 3.66
N GLN A 122 -5.52 -9.14 2.43
CA GLN A 122 -5.33 -8.26 1.28
C GLN A 122 -6.61 -7.52 0.91
N PHE A 123 -7.75 -8.20 0.96
CA PHE A 123 -9.04 -7.58 0.71
C PHE A 123 -9.39 -6.53 1.77
N LEU A 124 -9.12 -6.82 3.04
CA LEU A 124 -9.31 -5.88 4.15
C LEU A 124 -8.48 -4.62 3.91
N ALA A 125 -7.18 -4.76 3.63
CA ALA A 125 -6.29 -3.63 3.39
C ALA A 125 -6.77 -2.75 2.24
N LYS A 126 -7.22 -3.37 1.13
CA LYS A 126 -7.73 -2.67 -0.04
C LYS A 126 -9.04 -1.94 0.25
N ASP A 127 -10.01 -2.64 0.81
CA ASP A 127 -11.36 -2.11 1.04
C ASP A 127 -11.35 -1.01 2.12
N LEU A 128 -10.47 -1.11 3.12
CA LEU A 128 -10.35 -0.11 4.19
C LEU A 128 -10.03 1.30 3.67
N VAL A 129 -9.38 1.40 2.51
CA VAL A 129 -9.00 2.67 1.88
C VAL A 129 -9.68 2.89 0.53
N ASP A 130 -10.73 2.12 0.21
CA ASP A 130 -11.50 2.30 -1.01
C ASP A 130 -12.40 3.54 -0.87
N ASP A 131 -12.26 4.49 -1.80
CA ASP A 131 -13.02 5.75 -1.82
C ASP A 131 -14.55 5.54 -1.94
N ASN A 132 -14.99 4.35 -2.39
CA ASN A 132 -16.41 4.01 -2.48
C ASN A 132 -16.99 3.44 -1.17
N LEU A 133 -16.18 3.31 -0.13
CA LEU A 133 -16.52 2.71 1.15
C LEU A 133 -16.22 3.66 2.31
N HIS A 134 -16.77 3.38 3.49
CA HIS A 134 -16.69 4.29 4.64
C HIS A 134 -15.47 4.05 5.55
N GLY A 135 -14.40 3.44 5.04
CA GLY A 135 -13.22 3.12 5.85
C GLY A 135 -12.51 4.36 6.40
N TYR A 136 -12.47 5.44 5.60
CA TYR A 136 -11.95 6.73 6.03
C TYR A 136 -12.73 7.30 7.23
N ASP A 137 -14.06 7.17 7.24
CA ASP A 137 -14.91 7.67 8.32
C ASP A 137 -14.60 6.97 9.65
N PHE A 138 -14.35 5.65 9.63
CA PHE A 138 -13.91 4.91 10.82
C PHE A 138 -12.52 5.35 11.30
N ILE A 139 -11.58 5.61 10.39
CA ILE A 139 -10.25 6.12 10.75
C ILE A 139 -10.37 7.50 11.41
N LEU A 140 -11.19 8.40 10.84
CA LEU A 140 -11.45 9.72 11.40
C LEU A 140 -12.09 9.63 12.78
N ALA A 141 -13.19 8.88 12.92
CA ALA A 141 -13.90 8.76 14.19
C ALA A 141 -13.05 8.15 15.30
N THR A 142 -12.04 7.34 14.94
CA THR A 142 -11.08 6.76 15.88
C THR A 142 -9.99 7.76 16.27
N ALA A 143 -9.44 8.48 15.30
CA ALA A 143 -8.27 9.33 15.52
C ALA A 143 -8.61 10.77 15.96
N ASP A 144 -9.78 11.28 15.59
CA ASP A 144 -10.30 12.61 15.94
C ASP A 144 -11.20 12.59 17.19
N ALA A 145 -11.29 11.46 17.92
CA ALA A 145 -12.00 11.41 19.19
C ALA A 145 -11.35 12.38 20.20
N ASP A 146 -11.99 13.54 20.44
CA ASP A 146 -11.43 14.59 21.30
C ASP A 146 -11.25 14.08 22.75
N ASN A 147 -9.99 13.90 23.12
CA ASN A 147 -9.56 13.74 24.51
C ASN A 147 -8.23 14.47 24.76
N PRO A 148 -8.16 15.80 24.50
CA PRO A 148 -6.90 16.55 24.54
C PRO A 148 -6.18 16.47 25.89
N GLU A 149 -6.95 16.43 26.99
CA GLU A 149 -6.43 16.40 28.36
C GLU A 149 -6.33 14.99 28.95
N GLY A 150 -6.67 13.94 28.20
CA GLY A 150 -6.64 12.56 28.72
C GLY A 150 -7.66 12.25 29.81
N VAL A 151 -8.56 13.19 30.13
CA VAL A 151 -9.56 13.12 31.21
C VAL A 151 -10.51 11.92 31.04
N ARG A 152 -10.80 11.53 29.80
CA ARG A 152 -11.62 10.34 29.54
C ARG A 152 -10.77 9.07 29.51
N PRO A 153 -11.29 7.93 30.00
CA PRO A 153 -10.67 6.63 29.79
C PRO A 153 -10.37 6.37 28.32
N ILE A 154 -9.28 5.67 28.04
CA ILE A 154 -8.93 5.20 26.70
C ILE A 154 -10.09 4.35 26.17
N PRO A 155 -10.69 4.72 25.02
CA PRO A 155 -11.68 3.88 24.35
C PRO A 155 -11.14 2.47 24.08
N THR A 156 -11.97 1.46 24.30
CA THR A 156 -11.60 0.04 24.12
C THR A 156 -11.17 -0.30 22.69
N TYR A 157 -11.69 0.42 21.70
CA TYR A 157 -11.33 0.23 20.29
C TYR A 157 -9.89 0.63 19.95
N ASN A 158 -9.21 1.43 20.79
CA ASN A 158 -7.87 1.93 20.47
C ASN A 158 -6.84 0.81 20.39
N GLU A 159 -6.92 -0.18 21.29
CA GLU A 159 -6.01 -1.33 21.24
C GLU A 159 -6.20 -2.12 19.94
N SER A 160 -7.46 -2.43 19.57
CA SER A 160 -7.78 -3.14 18.34
C SER A 160 -7.35 -2.36 17.09
N PHE A 161 -7.59 -1.05 17.06
CA PHE A 161 -7.13 -0.18 15.98
C PHE A 161 -5.61 -0.20 15.83
N LEU A 162 -4.87 0.01 16.93
CA LEU A 162 -3.41 -0.02 16.93
C LEU A 162 -2.89 -1.39 16.47
N LYS A 163 -3.49 -2.50 16.94
CA LYS A 163 -3.14 -3.86 16.49
C LYS A 163 -3.37 -4.03 14.99
N VAL A 164 -4.50 -3.56 14.46
CA VAL A 164 -4.82 -3.63 13.02
C VAL A 164 -3.79 -2.87 12.19
N ILE A 165 -3.55 -1.58 12.47
CA ILE A 165 -2.66 -0.75 11.64
C ILE A 165 -1.18 -1.14 11.77
N THR A 166 -0.82 -1.88 12.82
CA THR A 166 0.54 -2.39 13.04
C THR A 166 0.70 -3.88 12.76
N HIS A 167 -0.33 -4.53 12.22
CA HIS A 167 -0.34 -5.98 11.98
C HIS A 167 0.69 -6.37 10.91
N THR A 168 1.44 -7.45 11.15
CA THR A 168 2.53 -7.92 10.25
C THR A 168 2.01 -8.30 8.87
N SER A 169 0.80 -8.88 8.76
CA SER A 169 0.21 -9.21 7.46
C SER A 169 -0.09 -7.98 6.59
N LEU A 170 -0.22 -6.80 7.19
CA LEU A 170 -0.33 -5.53 6.47
C LEU A 170 1.05 -4.92 6.21
N LEU A 171 1.92 -4.89 7.22
CA LEU A 171 3.20 -4.19 7.14
C LEU A 171 4.27 -4.92 6.30
N ASP A 172 4.26 -6.25 6.28
CA ASP A 172 5.26 -7.09 5.59
C ASP A 172 4.81 -7.50 4.18
N CYS A 173 3.60 -7.12 3.76
CA CYS A 173 2.99 -7.55 2.51
C CYS A 173 3.12 -6.48 1.42
N LEU A 174 4.03 -6.70 0.46
CA LEU A 174 4.30 -5.76 -0.63
C LEU A 174 3.10 -5.50 -1.55
N SER A 175 2.17 -6.45 -1.69
CA SER A 175 1.01 -6.29 -2.59
C SER A 175 -0.03 -5.28 -2.08
N VAL A 176 0.01 -4.96 -0.79
CA VAL A 176 -0.89 -3.98 -0.17
C VAL A 176 -0.18 -2.73 0.33
N ASP A 177 1.12 -2.59 0.09
CA ASP A 177 1.92 -1.50 0.64
C ASP A 177 1.42 -0.12 0.20
N SER A 178 0.89 0.01 -1.02
CA SER A 178 0.24 1.24 -1.48
C SER A 178 -1.03 1.57 -0.69
N PHE A 179 -1.88 0.58 -0.42
CA PHE A 179 -3.09 0.74 0.40
C PHE A 179 -2.74 1.08 1.85
N VAL A 180 -1.71 0.44 2.41
CA VAL A 180 -1.20 0.75 3.75
C VAL A 180 -0.61 2.17 3.78
N GLY A 181 0.07 2.60 2.71
CA GLY A 181 0.51 3.99 2.55
C GLY A 181 -0.65 4.99 2.59
N THR A 182 -1.75 4.69 1.90
CA THR A 182 -2.99 5.48 1.96
C THR A 182 -3.59 5.49 3.36
N LEU A 183 -3.65 4.34 4.04
CA LEU A 183 -4.12 4.21 5.42
C LEU A 183 -3.34 5.14 6.36
N TYR A 184 -2.01 5.10 6.32
CA TYR A 184 -1.16 5.96 7.17
C TYR A 184 -1.24 7.44 6.78
N THR A 185 -1.49 7.76 5.52
CA THR A 185 -1.74 9.14 5.08
C THR A 185 -3.06 9.66 5.62
N SER A 186 -4.12 8.86 5.56
CA SER A 186 -5.44 9.14 6.11
C SER A 186 -5.41 9.27 7.63
N PHE A 187 -4.75 8.34 8.32
CA PHE A 187 -4.55 8.39 9.76
C PHE A 187 -3.67 9.58 10.19
N GLY A 188 -2.58 9.84 9.46
CA GLY A 188 -1.66 10.94 9.71
C GLY A 188 -2.31 12.32 9.59
N GLY A 189 -3.21 12.50 8.62
CA GLY A 189 -3.74 13.82 8.28
C GLY A 189 -2.65 14.73 7.70
N THR A 190 -2.91 16.05 7.67
CA THR A 190 -1.93 17.03 7.19
C THR A 190 -0.67 16.95 8.05
N ASN A 191 0.49 16.73 7.42
CA ASN A 191 1.80 16.66 8.09
C ASN A 191 1.88 15.73 9.32
N GLY A 192 0.97 14.75 9.48
CA GLY A 192 0.96 13.89 10.67
C GLY A 192 0.21 14.46 11.88
N ASP A 193 -0.36 15.67 11.80
CA ASP A 193 -1.00 16.37 12.91
C ASP A 193 -2.05 15.52 13.64
N ARG A 194 -2.88 14.76 12.90
CA ARG A 194 -3.95 13.94 13.46
C ARG A 194 -3.37 12.77 14.25
N ALA A 195 -2.50 11.98 13.62
CA ALA A 195 -1.90 10.83 14.27
C ALA A 195 -1.06 11.21 15.49
N ILE A 196 -0.32 12.34 15.42
CA ILE A 196 0.49 12.84 16.53
C ILE A 196 -0.41 13.27 17.70
N ARG A 197 -1.50 14.00 17.42
CA ARG A 197 -2.50 14.37 18.43
C ARG A 197 -3.15 13.13 19.07
N TYR A 198 -3.51 12.14 18.25
CA TYR A 198 -4.09 10.88 18.70
C TYR A 198 -3.15 10.10 19.62
N LEU A 199 -1.88 9.89 19.22
CA LEU A 199 -0.89 9.20 20.03
C LEU A 199 -0.63 9.92 21.36
N ARG A 200 -0.58 11.25 21.33
CA ARG A 200 -0.43 12.08 22.55
C ARG A 200 -1.63 11.94 23.49
N SER A 201 -2.84 11.93 22.95
CA SER A 201 -4.07 11.69 23.71
C SER A 201 -4.05 10.33 24.42
N ILE A 202 -3.64 9.26 23.72
CA ILE A 202 -3.48 7.93 24.33
C ILE A 202 -2.46 7.96 25.46
N CYS A 203 -1.28 8.52 25.24
CA CYS A 203 -0.24 8.60 26.27
C CYS A 203 -0.73 9.35 27.51
N ARG A 204 -1.45 10.46 27.36
CA ARG A 204 -2.04 11.21 28.49
C ARG A 204 -3.09 10.40 29.24
N SER A 205 -3.97 9.71 28.53
CA SER A 205 -4.98 8.86 29.17
C SER A 205 -4.39 7.66 29.90
N LEU A 206 -3.23 7.14 29.46
CA LEU A 206 -2.49 6.12 30.22
C LEU A 206 -1.95 6.68 31.54
N MET A 207 -1.60 7.96 31.58
CA MET A 207 -1.08 8.64 32.79
C MET A 207 -2.19 9.16 33.72
N SER A 208 -3.38 9.50 33.21
CA SER A 208 -4.43 10.26 33.94
C SER A 208 -5.17 9.49 35.06
N LYS A 209 -4.90 8.21 35.31
CA LYS A 209 -5.74 7.37 36.20
C LYS A 209 -5.22 7.18 37.63
N GLY A 210 -4.48 8.15 38.15
CA GLY A 210 -3.85 8.09 39.48
C GLY A 210 -4.69 8.57 40.68
N GLU A 211 -5.83 9.25 40.49
CA GLU A 211 -6.38 10.07 41.60
C GLU A 211 -7.79 9.73 42.13
N GLU A 212 -8.67 8.97 41.44
CA GLU A 212 -10.09 8.94 41.87
C GLU A 212 -10.76 7.57 42.15
N THR A 213 -10.11 6.41 42.04
CA THR A 213 -10.74 5.15 42.47
C THR A 213 -9.76 4.19 43.14
N ASN A 214 -10.11 3.72 44.35
CA ASN A 214 -9.44 2.66 45.13
C ASN A 214 -9.48 1.26 44.46
N GLU A 215 -9.60 1.19 43.14
CA GLU A 215 -9.60 -0.04 42.37
C GLU A 215 -8.41 -0.01 41.40
N SER A 216 -7.49 -0.96 41.61
CA SER A 216 -6.31 -1.33 40.81
C SER A 216 -5.82 -0.31 39.76
N VAL A 217 -4.63 0.26 40.02
CA VAL A 217 -3.81 0.99 39.04
C VAL A 217 -3.87 0.30 37.67
N PRO A 218 -4.19 1.00 36.57
CA PRO A 218 -4.11 0.41 35.24
C PRO A 218 -2.65 0.09 34.96
N VAL A 219 -2.31 -1.20 34.96
CA VAL A 219 -0.99 -1.68 34.57
C VAL A 219 -0.80 -1.34 33.10
N ILE A 220 0.12 -0.42 32.82
CA ILE A 220 0.53 -0.11 31.45
C ILE A 220 1.27 -1.35 30.93
N SER A 221 0.68 -2.03 29.94
CA SER A 221 1.28 -3.25 29.40
C SER A 221 2.44 -2.94 28.46
N LEU A 222 3.45 -3.82 28.47
CA LEU A 222 4.57 -3.75 27.52
C LEU A 222 4.09 -3.81 26.06
N ASP A 223 3.03 -4.56 25.79
CA ASP A 223 2.46 -4.69 24.44
C ASP A 223 1.83 -3.39 23.95
N MET A 224 1.14 -2.64 24.81
CA MET A 224 0.61 -1.32 24.46
C MET A 224 1.74 -0.34 24.11
N MET A 225 2.85 -0.39 24.84
CA MET A 225 4.04 0.40 24.54
C MET A 225 4.67 0.03 23.19
N LYS A 226 4.76 -1.26 22.88
CA LYS A 226 5.22 -1.74 21.56
C LYS A 226 4.30 -1.27 20.43
N LEU A 227 2.98 -1.30 20.64
CA LEU A 227 1.98 -0.81 19.68
C LEU A 227 2.14 0.69 19.42
N LEU A 228 2.29 1.50 20.47
CA LEU A 228 2.52 2.95 20.35
C LEU A 228 3.80 3.27 19.57
N LEU A 229 4.92 2.65 19.95
CA LEU A 229 6.21 2.84 19.28
C LEU A 229 6.18 2.36 17.83
N ASN A 230 5.53 1.23 17.54
CA ASN A 230 5.41 0.74 16.17
C ASN A 230 4.55 1.69 15.33
N THR A 231 3.43 2.16 15.87
CA THR A 231 2.54 3.10 15.18
C THR A 231 3.26 4.41 14.84
N LEU A 232 3.99 4.99 15.80
CA LEU A 232 4.76 6.20 15.56
C LEU A 232 5.87 5.96 14.53
N TYR A 233 6.59 4.84 14.64
CA TYR A 233 7.63 4.48 13.67
C TYR A 233 7.06 4.35 12.24
N GLN A 234 5.92 3.66 12.08
CA GLN A 234 5.26 3.50 10.78
C GLN A 234 4.77 4.83 10.23
N LEU A 235 4.20 5.70 11.07
CA LEU A 235 3.82 7.06 10.70
C LEU A 235 5.03 7.84 10.17
N LEU A 236 6.14 7.89 10.91
CA LEU A 236 7.35 8.61 10.50
C LEU A 236 8.00 8.01 9.25
N SER A 237 7.91 6.69 9.09
CA SER A 237 8.47 5.99 7.93
C SER A 237 7.68 6.30 6.65
N ARG A 238 6.35 6.28 6.72
CA ARG A 238 5.44 6.37 5.57
C ARG A 238 5.01 7.80 5.26
N VAL A 239 4.74 8.62 6.29
CA VAL A 239 4.37 10.03 6.17
C VAL A 239 5.61 10.90 6.40
N ARG A 240 6.43 11.07 5.36
CA ARG A 240 7.72 11.80 5.47
C ARG A 240 7.59 13.21 6.05
N ARG A 241 6.48 13.90 5.76
CA ARG A 241 6.21 15.26 6.28
C ARG A 241 6.02 15.27 7.80
N ALA A 242 5.57 14.16 8.39
CA ALA A 242 5.43 14.04 9.84
C ALA A 242 6.77 14.27 10.55
N ARG A 243 7.91 13.89 9.95
CA ARG A 243 9.24 14.06 10.57
C ARG A 243 9.61 15.51 10.91
N PHE A 244 8.93 16.48 10.32
CA PHE A 244 9.16 17.91 10.57
C PHE A 244 8.16 18.52 11.56
N HIS A 245 7.29 17.69 12.16
CA HIS A 245 6.29 18.16 13.11
C HIS A 245 6.93 18.50 14.46
N ASP A 246 6.74 19.74 14.91
CA ASP A 246 7.41 20.31 16.09
C ASP A 246 7.07 19.58 17.41
N GLU A 247 5.88 18.95 17.50
CA GLU A 247 5.48 18.22 18.72
C GLU A 247 6.09 16.80 18.84
N ILE A 248 6.84 16.29 17.85
CA ILE A 248 7.37 14.91 17.96
C ILE A 248 8.34 14.73 19.13
N PRO A 249 9.32 15.63 19.39
CA PRO A 249 10.18 15.51 20.55
C PRO A 249 9.38 15.40 21.86
N ALA A 250 8.37 16.27 22.03
CA ALA A 250 7.49 16.23 23.19
C ALA A 250 6.67 14.93 23.28
N LEU A 251 6.22 14.37 22.15
CA LEU A 251 5.55 13.08 22.11
C LEU A 251 6.50 11.93 22.50
N LEU A 252 7.74 11.94 22.03
CA LEU A 252 8.74 10.92 22.39
C LEU A 252 9.08 10.97 23.88
N ASP A 253 9.21 12.17 24.45
CA ASP A 253 9.43 12.33 25.89
C ASP A 253 8.22 11.84 26.70
N LEU A 254 7.00 12.13 26.24
CA LEU A 254 5.78 11.60 26.85
C LEU A 254 5.70 10.06 26.77
N ILE A 255 6.10 9.46 25.64
CA ILE A 255 6.18 8.00 25.50
C ILE A 255 7.22 7.42 26.47
N ARG A 256 8.37 8.08 26.67
CA ARG A 256 9.36 7.65 27.68
C ARG A 256 8.78 7.70 29.10
N GLU A 257 8.03 8.76 29.42
CA GLU A 257 7.39 8.91 30.72
C GLU A 257 6.36 7.79 30.96
N VAL A 258 5.48 7.52 29.99
CA VAL A 258 4.56 6.36 30.02
C VAL A 258 5.33 5.05 30.19
N GLY A 259 6.45 4.88 29.49
CA GLY A 259 7.32 3.71 29.60
C GLY A 259 7.95 3.54 30.98
N SER A 260 8.24 4.63 31.69
CA SER A 260 8.77 4.59 33.06
C SER A 260 7.76 4.11 34.10
N GLN A 261 6.46 4.18 33.77
CA GLN A 261 5.36 3.75 34.63
C GLN A 261 4.96 2.28 34.40
N ILE A 262 5.67 1.53 33.55
CA ILE A 262 5.44 0.09 33.40
C ILE A 262 5.84 -0.59 34.72
N THR A 263 4.83 -0.97 35.51
CA THR A 263 4.98 -1.60 36.83
C THR A 263 5.16 -3.13 36.75
N GLU A 264 5.04 -3.72 35.56
CA GLU A 264 5.26 -5.15 35.31
C GLU A 264 6.75 -5.47 35.12
N THR A 265 7.16 -6.65 35.57
CA THR A 265 8.50 -7.26 35.50
C THR A 265 9.08 -7.31 34.08
N CYS A 266 9.49 -6.17 33.54
CA CYS A 266 10.19 -6.10 32.26
C CYS A 266 11.63 -6.55 32.46
N SER A 267 12.12 -7.37 31.54
CA SER A 267 13.54 -7.66 31.50
C SER A 267 14.31 -6.39 31.11
N LYS A 268 15.58 -6.28 31.51
CA LYS A 268 16.44 -5.18 31.05
C LYS A 268 16.47 -5.10 29.51
N ALA A 269 16.41 -6.24 28.83
CA ALA A 269 16.38 -6.31 27.37
C ALA A 269 15.11 -5.69 26.75
N ASP A 270 13.96 -5.79 27.41
CA ASP A 270 12.72 -5.17 26.94
C ASP A 270 12.82 -3.65 27.00
N ILE A 271 13.31 -3.11 28.12
CA ILE A 271 13.53 -1.66 28.31
C ILE A 271 14.54 -1.14 27.29
N ASP A 272 15.69 -1.81 27.15
CA ASP A 272 16.72 -1.48 26.15
C ASP A 272 16.16 -1.53 24.71
N GLY A 273 15.23 -2.45 24.44
CA GLY A 273 14.55 -2.58 23.15
C GLY A 273 13.59 -1.44 22.85
N LEU A 274 12.83 -0.98 23.84
CA LEU A 274 11.95 0.20 23.71
C LEU A 274 12.79 1.46 23.45
N GLU A 275 13.86 1.67 24.22
CA GLU A 275 14.72 2.84 24.09
C GLU A 275 15.42 2.87 22.71
N ARG A 276 15.96 1.73 22.26
CA ARG A 276 16.55 1.63 20.92
C ARG A 276 15.56 2.02 19.81
N ARG A 277 14.29 1.68 19.96
CA ARG A 277 13.26 2.04 18.98
C ARG A 277 12.99 3.56 18.98
N ILE A 278 13.07 4.21 20.13
CA ILE A 278 13.01 5.67 20.27
C ILE A 278 14.23 6.33 19.61
N GLU A 279 15.43 5.82 19.87
CA GLU A 279 16.68 6.31 19.25
C GLU A 279 16.64 6.23 17.71
N VAL A 280 16.08 5.15 17.16
CA VAL A 280 15.87 5.01 15.70
C VAL A 280 14.96 6.13 15.18
N MET A 281 13.85 6.40 15.86
CA MET A 281 12.93 7.48 15.45
C MET A 281 13.58 8.86 15.57
N GLN A 282 14.34 9.12 16.64
CA GLN A 282 15.13 10.35 16.78
C GLN A 282 16.15 10.50 15.64
N SER A 283 16.81 9.41 15.26
CA SER A 283 17.76 9.39 14.15
C SER A 283 17.09 9.66 12.81
N LEU A 284 15.88 9.14 12.58
CA LEU A 284 15.08 9.42 11.38
C LEU A 284 14.71 10.91 11.28
N ILE A 285 14.34 11.54 12.39
CA ILE A 285 14.00 12.96 12.48
C ILE A 285 15.25 13.82 12.28
N ALA A 286 16.34 13.53 13.00
CA ALA A 286 17.60 14.24 12.88
C ALA A 286 18.16 14.16 11.45
N SER A 287 18.05 12.99 10.81
CA SER A 287 18.44 12.81 9.41
C SER A 287 17.61 13.68 8.47
N ALA A 288 16.28 13.72 8.66
CA ALA A 288 15.39 14.58 7.87
C ALA A 288 15.74 16.07 8.03
N ASN A 289 16.01 16.51 9.27
CA ASN A 289 16.37 17.90 9.56
C ASN A 289 17.77 18.28 9.06
N ARG A 290 18.74 17.36 9.09
CA ARG A 290 20.07 17.59 8.48
C ARG A 290 19.99 17.79 6.97
N SER A 291 19.04 17.13 6.31
CA SER A 291 18.80 17.29 4.87
C SER A 291 18.17 18.64 4.49
N LEU A 292 17.73 19.47 5.45
CA LEU A 292 17.26 20.83 5.23
C LEU A 292 18.39 21.89 5.25
N PHE A 293 19.60 21.52 5.68
CA PHE A 293 20.77 22.40 5.66
C PHE A 293 21.49 22.32 4.31
N THR A 294 21.49 23.42 3.55
CA THR A 294 22.42 23.69 2.45
C THR A 294 23.82 24.05 3.01
N PRO A 295 24.90 23.86 2.22
CA PRO A 295 26.10 23.17 2.67
C PRO A 295 27.02 24.07 3.49
N ARG A 296 27.46 23.57 4.65
CA ARG A 296 28.77 23.97 5.15
C ARG A 296 29.79 23.01 4.53
N VAL A 297 30.56 23.55 3.59
CA VAL A 297 31.92 23.08 3.32
C VAL A 297 32.62 23.01 4.68
N HIS A 298 32.98 21.82 5.14
CA HIS A 298 34.27 21.54 5.79
C HIS A 298 34.41 20.06 6.19
N GLU A 299 35.48 19.48 5.64
CA GLU A 299 36.47 18.62 6.28
C GLU A 299 35.97 17.43 7.11
N GLU A 300 35.96 16.30 6.40
CA GLU A 300 36.60 15.03 6.80
C GLU A 300 36.65 14.69 8.29
N ASN A 301 35.77 13.78 8.69
CA ASN A 301 36.18 12.60 9.47
C ASN A 301 35.18 11.47 9.24
N LEU A 302 35.35 10.79 8.11
CA LEU A 302 34.62 9.56 7.78
C LEU A 302 35.35 8.37 8.39
N GLN A 303 34.91 7.96 9.58
CA GLN A 303 34.99 6.57 9.99
C GLN A 303 33.58 5.99 10.03
N SER A 304 33.15 5.44 8.90
CA SER A 304 32.04 4.50 8.90
C SER A 304 32.46 3.31 8.06
N GLY A 305 32.76 2.21 8.76
CA GLY A 305 33.17 0.95 8.16
C GLY A 305 32.07 0.42 7.26
N SER A 306 32.33 0.39 5.96
CA SER A 306 31.58 -0.42 5.02
C SER A 306 32.43 -1.66 4.74
N ALA A 307 31.87 -2.84 5.03
CA ALA A 307 32.48 -4.11 4.68
C ALA A 307 32.77 -4.14 3.17
N LEU A 308 34.04 -4.16 2.80
CA LEU A 308 34.48 -4.27 1.41
C LEU A 308 34.39 -5.74 0.98
N SER A 309 33.67 -5.97 -0.12
CA SER A 309 33.70 -7.23 -0.87
C SER A 309 35.14 -7.56 -1.29
N SER A 310 35.54 -8.82 -1.13
CA SER A 310 36.92 -9.33 -1.28
C SER A 310 37.41 -9.45 -2.75
N PHE A 311 36.78 -8.76 -3.70
CA PHE A 311 37.22 -8.74 -5.11
C PHE A 311 37.38 -7.30 -5.59
N PRO A 312 38.52 -6.92 -6.21
CA PRO A 312 38.68 -5.59 -6.78
C PRO A 312 37.70 -5.43 -7.95
N LEU A 313 36.61 -4.70 -7.69
CA LEU A 313 35.71 -4.23 -8.74
C LEU A 313 36.37 -3.01 -9.37
N ASP A 314 36.63 -3.08 -10.68
CA ASP A 314 37.21 -1.97 -11.43
C ASP A 314 36.19 -0.83 -11.48
N MET A 315 36.48 0.25 -10.75
CA MET A 315 35.56 1.37 -10.58
C MET A 315 35.60 2.26 -11.82
N GLN A 316 34.65 2.06 -12.73
CA GLN A 316 34.51 2.95 -13.87
C GLN A 316 34.09 4.35 -13.40
N THR A 317 34.84 5.36 -13.82
CA THR A 317 34.54 6.77 -13.60
C THR A 317 34.01 7.40 -14.89
N PRO A 318 33.07 8.37 -14.79
CA PRO A 318 32.70 9.22 -15.92
C PRO A 318 33.86 10.17 -16.27
N GLY A 319 34.03 10.47 -17.55
CA GLY A 319 35.09 11.37 -18.01
C GLY A 319 35.85 10.88 -19.24
N GLY A 320 35.95 11.74 -20.26
CA GLY A 320 36.98 11.63 -21.29
C GLY A 320 36.66 10.70 -22.47
N ARG A 321 35.46 10.12 -22.54
CA ARG A 321 35.03 9.27 -23.68
C ARG A 321 34.56 10.06 -24.88
N HIS A 322 34.03 11.26 -24.65
CA HIS A 322 33.59 12.25 -25.65
C HIS A 322 33.46 13.65 -25.00
N ASP A 323 33.17 14.65 -25.81
CA ASP A 323 32.97 16.06 -25.43
C ASP A 323 31.89 16.29 -24.36
N ASN A 324 30.89 15.41 -24.30
CA ASN A 324 29.81 15.46 -23.31
C ASN A 324 29.92 14.42 -22.17
N ASP A 325 31.04 13.70 -22.06
CA ASP A 325 31.29 12.76 -20.95
C ASP A 325 32.07 13.46 -19.84
N LEU A 326 31.34 14.18 -19.00
CA LEU A 326 31.89 14.95 -17.89
C LEU A 326 31.54 14.30 -16.55
N ALA A 327 32.44 14.44 -15.57
CA ALA A 327 32.22 13.93 -14.22
C ALA A 327 31.11 14.70 -13.49
N GLU A 328 31.00 16.00 -13.73
CA GLU A 328 29.98 16.86 -13.12
C GLU A 328 28.72 16.95 -13.99
N ILE A 329 27.61 16.40 -13.52
CA ILE A 329 26.34 16.33 -14.29
C ILE A 329 25.75 17.71 -14.62
N SER A 330 26.06 18.75 -13.85
CA SER A 330 25.63 20.13 -14.08
C SER A 330 26.18 20.69 -15.39
N GLN A 331 27.29 20.13 -15.88
CA GLN A 331 27.98 20.55 -17.09
C GLN A 331 27.62 19.67 -18.29
N VAL A 332 26.94 18.54 -18.08
CA VAL A 332 26.52 17.62 -19.14
C VAL A 332 25.33 18.21 -19.88
N GLN A 333 25.42 18.32 -21.20
CA GLN A 333 24.31 18.75 -22.05
C GLN A 333 23.23 17.68 -22.11
N ILE A 334 21.99 18.09 -21.90
CA ILE A 334 20.82 17.19 -21.90
C ILE A 334 20.68 16.50 -23.26
N LEU A 335 20.76 17.26 -24.37
CA LEU A 335 20.74 16.69 -25.71
C LEU A 335 22.09 16.03 -26.06
N PRO A 336 22.09 14.94 -26.85
CA PRO A 336 23.33 14.36 -27.37
C PRO A 336 24.12 15.38 -28.20
N THR A 337 25.41 15.46 -27.94
CA THR A 337 26.33 16.28 -28.75
C THR A 337 26.81 15.49 -29.97
N HIS A 338 27.38 16.18 -30.96
CA HIS A 338 27.97 15.51 -32.11
C HIS A 338 29.09 14.54 -31.70
N GLY A 339 30.00 14.95 -30.80
CA GLY A 339 31.09 14.10 -30.34
C GLY A 339 30.61 12.85 -29.62
N GLU A 340 29.53 12.95 -28.85
CA GLU A 340 28.86 11.81 -28.23
C GLU A 340 28.22 10.86 -29.26
N ILE A 341 27.57 11.38 -30.31
CA ILE A 341 26.94 10.55 -31.35
C ILE A 341 27.99 9.76 -32.13
N VAL A 342 29.12 10.38 -32.50
CA VAL A 342 30.16 9.71 -33.31
C VAL A 342 31.16 8.89 -32.48
N SER A 343 31.14 9.00 -31.16
CA SER A 343 32.08 8.27 -30.29
C SER A 343 31.86 6.77 -30.33
N GLY A 344 32.93 6.02 -30.55
CA GLY A 344 32.94 4.54 -30.50
C GLY A 344 33.06 3.97 -29.08
N ASN A 345 33.24 4.81 -28.07
CA ASN A 345 33.38 4.38 -26.68
C ASN A 345 32.00 4.06 -26.07
N SER A 346 31.92 3.05 -25.21
CA SER A 346 30.70 2.72 -24.46
C SER A 346 30.35 3.83 -23.47
N GLU A 347 29.10 4.27 -23.45
CA GLU A 347 28.60 5.28 -22.51
C GLU A 347 28.79 4.84 -21.05
N TYR A 348 29.07 5.81 -20.17
CA TYR A 348 29.11 5.55 -18.74
C TYR A 348 27.68 5.46 -18.20
N LEU A 349 27.24 4.24 -17.88
CA LEU A 349 25.97 4.00 -17.22
C LEU A 349 26.22 3.52 -15.78
N PRO A 350 25.84 4.32 -14.78
CA PRO A 350 25.99 3.93 -13.39
C PRO A 350 25.07 2.76 -13.02
N SER A 351 25.53 1.91 -12.10
CA SER A 351 24.76 0.75 -11.64
C SER A 351 23.56 1.15 -10.79
N THR A 352 22.42 0.50 -11.04
CA THR A 352 21.22 0.61 -10.20
C THR A 352 21.36 -0.10 -8.84
N ASN A 353 22.41 -0.91 -8.66
CA ASN A 353 22.71 -1.54 -7.38
C ASN A 353 23.53 -0.59 -6.49
N PHE A 354 22.87 -0.04 -5.47
CA PHE A 354 23.49 0.89 -4.52
C PHE A 354 24.57 0.27 -3.61
N LEU A 355 24.77 -1.04 -3.65
CA LEU A 355 25.87 -1.72 -2.95
C LEU A 355 27.17 -1.75 -3.77
N GLN A 356 27.12 -1.46 -5.07
CA GLN A 356 28.32 -1.39 -5.91
C GLN A 356 29.10 -0.08 -5.70
N PRO A 357 30.44 -0.10 -5.83
CA PRO A 357 31.28 1.09 -5.74
C PRO A 357 30.84 2.16 -6.74
N HIS A 358 30.86 3.42 -6.30
CA HIS A 358 30.53 4.58 -7.10
C HIS A 358 31.57 5.69 -6.85
N PHE A 359 31.87 6.50 -7.85
CA PHE A 359 32.90 7.55 -7.76
C PHE A 359 32.49 8.70 -6.83
N LEU A 360 31.18 8.93 -6.65
CA LEU A 360 30.62 9.86 -5.66
C LEU A 360 30.40 9.16 -4.31
N PRO A 361 31.03 9.65 -3.22
CA PRO A 361 30.87 9.08 -1.89
C PRO A 361 29.56 9.49 -1.20
N ASP A 362 28.97 10.62 -1.60
CA ASP A 362 27.69 11.09 -1.05
C ASP A 362 26.51 10.34 -1.71
N THR A 363 25.67 9.73 -0.87
CA THR A 363 24.54 8.89 -1.31
C THR A 363 23.51 9.67 -2.13
N LEU A 364 23.26 10.93 -1.77
CA LEU A 364 22.28 11.78 -2.46
C LEU A 364 22.82 12.22 -3.82
N GLN A 365 24.05 12.73 -3.87
CA GLN A 365 24.72 13.11 -5.12
C GLN A 365 24.85 11.92 -6.07
N ARG A 366 25.18 10.73 -5.54
CA ARG A 366 25.16 9.50 -6.32
C ARG A 366 23.78 9.22 -6.90
N TYR A 367 22.74 9.28 -6.07
CA TYR A 367 21.37 9.01 -6.52
C TYR A 367 20.99 9.96 -7.66
N ILE A 368 21.29 11.25 -7.53
CA ILE A 368 21.00 12.27 -8.55
C ILE A 368 21.82 12.02 -9.82
N ASP A 369 23.12 11.77 -9.72
CA ASP A 369 23.99 11.45 -10.85
C ASP A 369 23.49 10.21 -11.61
N SER A 370 23.17 9.15 -10.85
CA SER A 370 22.69 7.89 -11.40
C SER A 370 21.35 8.04 -12.11
N THR A 371 20.38 8.72 -11.48
CA THR A 371 19.08 8.98 -12.10
C THR A 371 19.22 9.87 -13.34
N PHE A 372 20.04 10.92 -13.31
CA PHE A 372 20.24 11.80 -14.46
C PHE A 372 20.80 11.05 -15.66
N ARG A 373 21.90 10.30 -15.48
CA ARG A 373 22.58 9.59 -16.57
C ARG A 373 21.72 8.49 -17.16
N LEU A 374 21.05 7.69 -16.32
CA LEU A 374 20.15 6.63 -16.77
C LEU A 374 18.92 7.20 -17.51
N LEU A 375 18.26 8.22 -16.95
CA LEU A 375 17.10 8.84 -17.60
C LEU A 375 17.47 9.46 -18.95
N ARG A 376 18.62 10.13 -19.02
CA ARG A 376 19.11 10.72 -20.27
C ARG A 376 19.38 9.63 -21.31
N HIS A 377 19.99 8.52 -20.92
CA HIS A 377 20.20 7.37 -21.79
C HIS A 377 18.87 6.75 -22.26
N ASP A 378 17.90 6.57 -21.38
CA ASP A 378 16.61 5.99 -21.74
C ASP A 378 15.85 6.86 -22.76
N ILE A 379 15.95 8.18 -22.64
CA ILE A 379 15.30 9.12 -23.56
C ILE A 379 16.04 9.21 -24.90
N PHE A 380 17.37 9.31 -24.89
CA PHE A 380 18.15 9.68 -26.08
C PHE A 380 19.02 8.56 -26.67
N GLY A 381 19.19 7.43 -25.99
CA GLY A 381 20.06 6.33 -26.43
C GLY A 381 19.68 5.81 -27.81
N SER A 382 18.40 5.48 -27.99
CA SER A 382 17.89 5.01 -29.30
C SER A 382 18.03 6.05 -30.41
N ALA A 383 17.80 7.33 -30.11
CA ALA A 383 17.97 8.41 -31.08
C ALA A 383 19.45 8.60 -31.46
N LYS A 384 20.36 8.49 -30.48
CA LYS A 384 21.81 8.56 -30.70
C LYS A 384 22.28 7.45 -31.61
N ASP A 385 21.81 6.22 -31.41
CA ASP A 385 22.19 5.06 -32.23
C ASP A 385 21.71 5.23 -33.68
N VAL A 386 20.46 5.67 -33.89
CA VAL A 386 19.93 5.95 -35.24
C VAL A 386 20.72 7.07 -35.92
N LEU A 387 21.00 8.16 -35.22
CA LEU A 387 21.77 9.27 -35.78
C LEU A 387 23.21 8.87 -36.11
N ARG A 388 23.84 8.03 -35.28
CA ARG A 388 25.16 7.47 -35.54
C ARG A 388 25.16 6.64 -36.82
N ASP A 389 24.20 5.75 -36.98
CA ASP A 389 24.07 4.91 -38.18
C ASP A 389 23.84 5.78 -39.43
N LEU A 390 23.01 6.82 -39.35
CA LEU A 390 22.77 7.77 -40.45
C LEU A 390 24.03 8.56 -40.82
N LEU A 391 24.80 9.03 -39.83
CA LEU A 391 26.04 9.78 -40.07
C LEU A 391 27.15 8.91 -40.68
N GLN A 392 27.10 7.60 -40.48
CA GLN A 392 28.05 6.64 -41.06
C GLN A 392 27.65 6.16 -42.45
N GLN A 393 26.43 6.45 -42.93
CA GLN A 393 25.96 6.09 -44.26
C GLN A 393 26.41 7.12 -45.31
N ASN A 394 27.13 6.66 -46.33
CA ASN A 394 27.55 7.49 -47.47
C ASN A 394 26.44 7.71 -48.52
N ASP A 395 25.34 6.94 -48.45
CA ASP A 395 24.22 7.01 -49.40
C ASP A 395 22.89 6.93 -48.64
N LEU A 396 22.27 8.08 -48.42
CA LEU A 396 21.00 8.24 -47.68
C LEU A 396 19.80 7.58 -48.40
N THR A 397 19.99 7.06 -49.62
CA THR A 397 18.94 6.41 -50.40
C THR A 397 18.89 4.88 -50.21
N ARG A 398 19.91 4.28 -49.59
CA ARG A 398 19.97 2.84 -49.29
C ARG A 398 19.96 2.60 -47.79
N PHE A 399 18.76 2.54 -47.21
CA PHE A 399 18.59 2.13 -45.81
C PHE A 399 18.92 0.64 -45.65
N SER A 400 20.17 0.36 -45.31
CA SER A 400 20.57 -0.96 -44.81
C SER A 400 20.09 -1.07 -43.36
N TYR A 401 19.54 -2.23 -43.00
CA TYR A 401 19.02 -2.61 -41.68
C TYR A 401 19.77 -1.90 -40.54
N PHE A 402 19.13 -0.92 -39.91
CA PHE A 402 19.62 -0.31 -38.68
C PHE A 402 19.76 -1.40 -37.62
N SER A 403 20.86 -1.39 -36.86
CA SER A 403 21.15 -2.41 -35.85
C SER A 403 20.29 -2.16 -34.61
N SER A 404 18.98 -2.34 -34.74
CA SER A 404 18.04 -2.16 -33.65
C SER A 404 17.98 -3.43 -32.81
N LYS A 405 18.57 -3.37 -31.60
CA LYS A 405 18.26 -4.35 -30.55
C LYS A 405 17.06 -3.95 -29.68
N ASP A 406 16.51 -2.74 -29.80
CA ASP A 406 15.40 -2.31 -28.91
C ASP A 406 14.56 -1.09 -29.38
N SER A 407 14.47 -0.78 -30.67
CA SER A 407 13.83 0.48 -31.12
C SER A 407 12.33 0.33 -31.41
N GLY A 408 11.48 0.83 -30.51
CA GLY A 408 10.07 1.17 -30.80
C GLY A 408 9.88 2.48 -31.60
N ALA A 409 10.95 3.01 -32.20
CA ALA A 409 10.92 4.28 -32.94
C ALA A 409 10.54 4.05 -34.41
N HIS A 410 9.36 4.54 -34.82
CA HIS A 410 8.96 4.56 -36.23
C HIS A 410 9.45 5.86 -36.90
N LEU A 411 10.29 5.73 -37.91
CA LEU A 411 10.69 6.84 -38.78
C LEU A 411 9.59 7.08 -39.83
N TYR A 412 8.96 8.25 -39.80
CA TYR A 412 7.99 8.66 -40.81
C TYR A 412 8.71 9.39 -41.95
N LEU A 413 8.58 8.85 -43.17
CA LEU A 413 9.04 9.51 -44.39
C LEU A 413 8.05 10.64 -44.73
N GLY A 414 8.55 11.88 -44.82
CA GLY A 414 7.83 12.99 -45.45
C GLY A 414 7.78 12.77 -46.96
N ALA A 415 6.59 12.90 -47.55
CA ALA A 415 6.35 12.81 -48.99
C ALA A 415 6.94 13.98 -49.78
#